data_AF-A0A8E1VUI6-F1
#
_entry.id   AF-A0A8E1VUI6-F1
#
_cell.length_a   1.000
_cell.length_b   1.000
_cell.length_c   1.000
_cell.angle_alpha   90.00
_cell.angle_beta   90.00
_cell.angle_gamma   90.00
#
_symmetry.space_group_name_H-M   'P 1'
#
loop_
_entity.id
_entity.type
_entity.pdbx_description
1 polymer ?
#
loop_
_entity_poly.entity_id
_entity_poly.type
_entity_poly.pdbx_seq_one_letter_code
_entity_poly.pdbx_strand_id
1 'polypeptide(L)' 'MIDPEELARGLRSTARNAATTALRKGLEEIEERHGQHVADEVAGRVDVDGVFAGLRETKSSPRGGNDDEPWELKPTTSA' A
#
# COMPACT_ATOMS: atom_id res chain seq x y z
N MET A 1 -5.07 -16.99 -21.26
CA MET A 1 -5.85 -15.89 -20.67
C MET A 1 -5.12 -15.50 -19.40
N ILE A 2 -4.82 -14.21 -19.22
CA ILE A 2 -4.20 -13.75 -17.98
C ILE A 2 -5.32 -13.68 -16.93
N ASP A 3 -5.10 -14.32 -15.79
CA ASP A 3 -6.06 -14.36 -14.71
C ASP A 3 -6.10 -13.00 -13.97
N PRO A 4 -7.29 -12.38 -13.80
CA PRO A 4 -7.41 -11.10 -13.11
C PRO A 4 -6.92 -11.13 -11.65
N GLU A 5 -7.01 -12.27 -10.97
CA GLU A 5 -6.52 -12.44 -9.59
C GLU A 5 -4.99 -12.39 -9.56
N GLU A 6 -4.31 -12.99 -10.54
CA GLU A 6 -2.86 -12.88 -10.71
C GLU A 6 -2.41 -11.43 -10.95
N LEU A 7 -3.13 -10.67 -11.78
CA LEU A 7 -2.85 -9.25 -12.00
C LEU A 7 -3.06 -8.43 -10.73
N ALA A 8 -4.16 -8.66 -10.00
CA ALA A 8 -4.43 -8.00 -8.72
C ALA A 8 -3.37 -8.34 -7.66
N ARG A 9 -2.85 -9.57 -7.63
CA ARG A 9 -1.75 -9.97 -6.75
C ARG A 9 -0.45 -9.26 -7.12
N GLY A 10 -0.12 -9.18 -8.41
CA GLY A 10 1.04 -8.43 -8.90
C GLY A 10 0.98 -6.94 -8.56
N LEU A 11 -0.20 -6.33 -8.73
CA LEU A 11 -0.43 -4.92 -8.37
C LEU A 11 -0.27 -4.69 -6.86
N ARG A 12 -0.86 -5.55 -6.01
CA ARG A 12 -0.72 -5.45 -4.55
C ARG A 12 0.75 -5.55 -4.10
N SER A 13 1.50 -6.49 -4.67
CA SER A 13 2.93 -6.65 -4.41
C SER A 13 3.71 -5.38 -4.79
N THR A 14 3.40 -4.82 -5.96
CA THR A 14 4.03 -3.57 -6.44
C THR A 14 3.71 -2.40 -5.53
N ALA A 15 2.43 -2.22 -5.16
CA ALA A 15 2.00 -1.17 -4.24
C ALA A 15 2.65 -1.32 -2.86
N ARG A 16 2.81 -2.55 -2.36
CA ARG A 16 3.51 -2.82 -1.09
C ARG A 16 4.98 -2.39 -1.15
N ASN A 17 5.67 -2.73 -2.22
CA ASN A 17 7.07 -2.32 -2.39
C ASN A 17 7.21 -0.80 -2.53
N ALA A 18 6.32 -0.15 -3.26
CA ALA A 18 6.29 1.30 -3.40
C ALA A 18 6.04 1.99 -2.05
N ALA A 19 5.03 1.54 -1.29
CA ALA A 19 4.72 2.09 0.04
C ALA A 19 5.89 1.88 1.02
N THR A 20 6.54 0.72 0.99
CA THR A 20 7.74 0.45 1.82
C THR A 20 8.88 1.41 1.49
N THR A 21 9.12 1.64 0.20
CA THR A 21 10.17 2.55 -0.28
C THR A 21 9.86 3.99 0.12
N ALA A 22 8.61 4.42 -0.02
CA ALA A 22 8.17 5.76 0.37
C ALA A 22 8.32 5.99 1.88
N LEU A 23 7.93 5.03 2.71
CA LEU A 23 8.09 5.11 4.17
C LEU A 23 9.57 5.22 4.56
N ARG A 24 10.44 4.39 3.98
CA ARG A 24 11.88 4.46 4.25
C ARG A 24 12.44 5.83 3.88
N LYS A 25 12.18 6.28 2.66
CA LYS A 25 12.69 7.58 2.18
C LYS A 25 12.19 8.74 3.02
N GLY A 26 10.92 8.70 3.44
CA GLY A 26 10.34 9.70 4.33
C GLY A 26 11.05 9.76 5.69
N LEU A 27 11.39 8.62 6.27
CA LEU A 27 12.13 8.55 7.53
C LEU A 27 13.59 9.02 7.37
N GLU A 28 14.28 8.64 6.30
CA GLU A 28 15.63 9.12 5.97
C GLU A 28 15.64 10.65 5.80
N GLU A 29 14.67 11.23 5.09
CA GLU A 29 14.55 12.69 4.95
C GLU A 29 14.24 13.39 6.28
N ILE A 30 13.59 12.73 7.23
CA ILE A 30 13.35 13.28 8.58
C ILE A 30 14.63 13.19 9.40
N GLU A 31 15.37 12.08 9.32
CA GLU A 31 16.66 11.90 9.97
C GLU A 31 17.67 12.97 9.50
N GLU A 32 17.78 13.20 8.20
CA GLU A 32 18.69 14.20 7.62
C GLU A 32 18.39 15.63 8.11
N ARG A 33 17.11 15.96 8.33
CA ARG A 33 16.67 17.32 8.71
C ARG A 33 16.58 17.55 10.21
N HIS A 34 16.23 16.52 10.97
CA HIS A 34 15.85 16.63 12.38
C HIS A 34 16.64 15.69 13.30
N GLY A 35 17.47 14.81 12.74
CA GLY A 35 18.27 13.83 13.44
C GLY A 35 17.54 12.51 13.69
N GLN A 36 18.33 11.46 13.94
CA GLN A 36 17.84 10.07 14.16
C GLN A 36 16.76 9.98 15.24
N HIS A 37 16.93 10.68 16.35
CA HIS A 37 16.00 10.59 17.48
C HIS A 37 14.57 11.00 17.08
N VAL A 38 14.43 12.04 16.24
CA VAL A 38 13.12 12.50 15.75
C VAL A 38 12.56 11.50 14.74
N ALA A 39 13.41 10.92 13.87
CA ALA A 39 12.98 9.90 12.92
C ALA A 39 12.45 8.63 13.63
N ASP A 40 13.12 8.18 14.69
CA ASP A 40 12.68 7.04 15.51
C ASP A 40 11.32 7.33 16.18
N GLU A 41 11.17 8.55 16.70
CA GLU A 41 9.94 9.04 17.29
C GLU A 41 8.78 9.10 16.29
N VAL A 42 9.05 9.52 15.06
CA VAL A 42 8.04 9.51 13.98
C VAL A 42 7.71 8.08 13.58
N ALA A 43 8.71 7.21 13.44
CA ALA A 43 8.50 5.79 13.12
C ALA A 43 7.59 5.10 14.15
N GLY A 44 7.75 5.41 15.44
CA GLY A 44 6.88 4.90 16.50
C GLY A 44 5.45 5.44 16.50
N ARG A 45 5.17 6.51 15.75
CA ARG A 45 3.82 7.12 15.61
C ARG A 45 3.12 6.69 14.33
N VAL A 46 3.84 6.17 13.35
CA VAL A 46 3.26 5.70 12.09
C VAL A 46 2.66 4.30 12.30
N ASP A 47 1.36 4.16 12.05
CA ASP A 47 0.70 2.86 11.98
C ASP A 47 1.07 2.14 10.68
N VAL A 48 2.21 1.45 10.71
CA VAL A 48 2.73 0.67 9.57
C VAL A 48 1.74 -0.43 9.19
N ASP A 49 1.13 -1.11 10.17
CA ASP A 49 0.17 -2.18 9.90
C ASP A 49 -1.08 -1.66 9.17
N GLY A 50 -1.59 -0.49 9.57
CA GLY A 50 -2.69 0.20 8.88
C GLY A 50 -2.35 0.58 7.44
N VAL A 51 -1.15 1.13 7.20
CA VAL A 51 -0.68 1.48 5.84
C VAL A 51 -0.65 0.27 4.91
N PHE A 52 -0.32 -0.91 5.44
CA PHE A 52 -0.21 -2.14 4.64
C PHE A 52 -1.44 -3.04 4.69
N ALA A 53 -2.49 -2.70 5.46
CA ALA A 53 -3.64 -3.57 5.70
C ALA A 53 -4.32 -4.03 4.39
N GLY A 54 -4.57 -3.11 3.46
CA GLY A 54 -5.17 -3.41 2.14
C GLY A 54 -4.21 -4.07 1.14
N LEU A 55 -2.92 -4.14 1.46
CA LEU A 55 -1.88 -4.70 0.58
C LEU A 55 -1.44 -6.11 1.01
N ARG A 56 -1.99 -6.61 2.13
CA ARG A 56 -1.76 -7.98 2.56
C ARG A 56 -2.45 -8.95 1.61
N GLU A 57 -1.78 -10.09 1.39
CA GLU A 57 -2.36 -11.18 0.64
C GLU A 57 -3.51 -11.74 1.47
N THR A 58 -4.73 -11.34 1.11
CA THR A 58 -5.95 -11.93 1.66
C THR A 58 -5.95 -13.40 1.24
N LYS A 59 -5.46 -14.29 2.11
CA LYS A 59 -5.83 -15.71 2.02
C LYS A 59 -7.35 -15.72 1.96
N SER A 60 -7.90 -16.18 0.84
CA SER A 60 -9.33 -16.20 0.54
C SER A 60 -10.12 -16.63 1.76
N SER A 61 -10.64 -15.65 2.50
CA SER A 61 -11.68 -15.88 3.50
C SER A 61 -13.00 -15.80 2.74
N PRO A 62 -13.88 -16.81 2.82
CA PRO A 62 -15.14 -16.77 2.12
C PRO A 62 -15.92 -15.54 2.62
N ARG A 63 -16.23 -14.65 1.68
CA ARG A 63 -16.91 -13.37 1.88
C ARG A 63 -18.14 -13.53 2.79
N GLY A 64 -18.02 -13.08 4.04
CA GLY A 64 -19.10 -12.40 4.75
C GLY A 64 -18.98 -10.92 4.38
N GLY A 65 -20.03 -10.37 3.78
CA GLY A 65 -19.98 -9.10 3.04
C GLY A 65 -19.63 -7.87 3.87
N ASN A 66 -18.97 -6.93 3.21
CA ASN A 66 -19.27 -5.51 3.34
C ASN A 66 -18.69 -4.77 2.12
N ASP A 67 -19.58 -4.22 1.30
CA ASP A 67 -19.57 -2.83 0.83
C ASP A 67 -18.22 -2.12 0.57
N ASP A 68 -17.39 -2.66 -0.32
CA ASP A 68 -16.33 -1.88 -0.98
C ASP A 68 -16.77 -1.62 -2.43
N GLU A 69 -17.32 -0.43 -2.68
CA GLU A 69 -17.65 0.04 -4.03
C GLU A 69 -16.37 0.03 -4.89
N PRO A 70 -16.35 -0.68 -6.04
CA PRO A 70 -15.15 -0.84 -6.82
C PRO A 70 -14.78 0.46 -7.52
N TRP A 71 -13.52 0.87 -7.38
CA TRP A 71 -12.90 1.97 -8.11
C TRP A 71 -13.15 1.83 -9.63
N GLU A 72 -13.97 2.71 -10.22
CA GLU A 72 -14.20 2.69 -11.66
C GLU A 72 -12.99 3.29 -12.41
N LEU A 73 -12.39 2.47 -13.29
CA LEU A 73 -11.37 2.93 -14.23
C LEU A 73 -11.98 3.91 -15.21
N LYS A 74 -11.33 5.07 -15.40
CA LYS A 74 -11.77 6.06 -16.39
C LYS A 74 -11.83 5.42 -17.79
N PRO A 75 -12.90 5.65 -18.56
CA PRO A 75 -13.01 5.13 -19.91
C PRO A 75 -11.89 5.72 -20.76
N THR A 76 -11.03 4.86 -21.31
CA THR A 76 -10.11 5.27 -22.37
C THR A 76 -10.95 5.65 -23.57
N THR A 77 -11.12 6.96 -23.77
CA THR A 77 -11.65 7.50 -25.02
C THR A 77 -10.63 7.18 -26.11
N SER A 78 -10.96 6.20 -26.97
CA SER A 78 -10.32 6.09 -28.27
C SER A 78 -10.97 7.14 -29.17
N ALA A 79 -10.17 8.11 -29.61
CA ALA A 79 -10.48 8.99 -30.73
C ALA A 79 -9.43 8.75 -31.82
#